data_AF-A0A949YC18-F1
#
_entry.id   AF-A0A949YC18-F1
#
_cell.length_a   1.000
_cell.length_b   1.000
_cell.length_c   1.000
_cell.angle_alpha   90.00
_cell.angle_beta   90.00
_cell.angle_gamma   90.00
#
_symmetry.space_group_name_H-M   'P 1'
#
loop_
_entity.id
_entity.type
_entity.pdbx_description
1 polymer ?
#
loop_
_entity_poly.entity_id
_entity_poly.type
_entity_poly.pdbx_seq_one_letter_code
_entity_poly.pdbx_strand_id
1 'polypeptide(L)'
;MENTKLIELRRAYAKELAAGRYSSAEQVCWLALEICGYRGPRRKFICWLTSARLKEVTLQEIAWLWKWAWLLADIYYELGNYSEAEPVYARLAVLWMSLPSELKGRAETRALLPDLLRKLAAAEAFIGKEQRAGKHWTLAKVLSGKRISAQTVDPATFATGSPASSGTDVRRTQLRQGHSRSSSFRRGESFLKRNRFRRS
;
A
#
# COMPACT_ATOMS: atom_id res chain seq x y z
N MET A 1 -24.32 -11.13 -5.49
CA MET A 1 -23.80 -12.10 -6.48
C MET A 1 -22.39 -11.68 -6.83
N GLU A 2 -21.40 -12.53 -6.61
CA GLU A 2 -20.06 -12.26 -7.14
C GLU A 2 -20.12 -12.30 -8.66
N ASN A 3 -19.58 -11.26 -9.31
CA ASN A 3 -19.60 -11.16 -10.76
C ASN A 3 -18.63 -12.21 -11.30
N THR A 4 -19.14 -13.36 -11.73
CA THR A 4 -18.37 -14.52 -12.20
C THR A 4 -17.33 -14.13 -13.26
N LYS A 5 -17.69 -13.17 -14.12
CA LYS A 5 -16.79 -12.57 -15.11
C LYS A 5 -15.56 -11.91 -14.47
N LEU A 6 -15.70 -11.19 -13.36
CA LEU A 6 -14.55 -10.58 -12.67
C LEU A 6 -13.63 -11.63 -12.03
N ILE A 7 -14.18 -12.77 -11.61
CA ILE A 7 -13.38 -13.90 -11.07
C ILE A 7 -12.56 -14.53 -12.20
N GLU A 8 -13.17 -14.78 -13.36
CA GLU A 8 -12.49 -15.28 -14.55
C GLU A 8 -11.39 -14.33 -15.01
N LEU A 9 -11.65 -13.03 -15.04
CA LEU A 9 -10.64 -12.03 -15.38
C LEU A 9 -9.48 -12.03 -14.38
N ARG A 10 -9.72 -12.23 -13.08
CA ARG A 10 -8.61 -12.37 -12.10
C ARG A 10 -7.73 -13.58 -12.41
N ARG A 11 -8.32 -14.72 -12.80
CA ARG A 11 -7.55 -15.92 -13.18
C ARG A 11 -6.76 -15.68 -14.47
N ALA A 12 -7.37 -15.02 -15.46
CA ALA A 12 -6.71 -14.63 -16.70
C ALA A 12 -5.54 -13.69 -16.43
N TYR A 13 -5.74 -12.65 -15.61
CA TYR A 13 -4.69 -11.72 -15.19
C TYR A 13 -3.51 -12.46 -14.57
N ALA A 14 -3.75 -13.35 -13.60
CA ALA A 14 -2.69 -14.12 -12.94
C ALA A 14 -1.91 -15.00 -13.92
N LYS A 15 -2.60 -15.62 -14.90
CA LYS A 15 -1.98 -16.42 -15.94
C LYS A 15 -1.09 -15.58 -16.88
N GLU A 16 -1.56 -14.40 -17.28
CA GLU A 16 -0.80 -13.49 -18.14
C GLU A 16 0.42 -12.91 -17.42
N LEU A 17 0.28 -12.56 -16.13
CA LEU A 17 1.39 -12.10 -15.30
C LEU A 17 2.45 -13.20 -15.11
N ALA A 18 2.03 -14.44 -14.85
CA ALA A 18 2.94 -15.59 -14.74
C ALA A 18 3.67 -15.87 -16.06
N ALA A 19 3.06 -15.55 -17.20
CA ALA A 19 3.68 -15.64 -18.51
C ALA A 19 4.55 -14.42 -18.88
N GLY A 20 4.65 -13.40 -18.02
CA GLY A 20 5.37 -12.15 -18.29
C GLY A 20 4.74 -11.27 -19.38
N ARG A 21 3.47 -11.52 -19.75
CA ARG A 21 2.76 -10.80 -20.81
C ARG A 21 2.03 -9.58 -20.24
N TYR A 22 2.79 -8.55 -19.90
CA TYR A 22 2.26 -7.33 -19.28
C TYR A 22 1.22 -6.59 -20.14
N SER A 23 1.39 -6.55 -21.47
CA SER A 23 0.42 -5.91 -22.36
C SER A 23 -0.96 -6.61 -22.34
N SER A 24 -0.97 -7.95 -22.28
CA SER A 24 -2.20 -8.73 -22.14
C SER A 24 -2.82 -8.55 -20.76
N ALA A 25 -2.00 -8.55 -19.70
CA ALA A 25 -2.46 -8.30 -18.34
C ALA A 25 -3.09 -6.89 -18.19
N GLU A 26 -2.53 -5.89 -18.86
CA GLU A 26 -3.09 -4.53 -18.93
C GLU A 26 -4.48 -4.55 -19.58
N GLN A 27 -4.64 -5.24 -20.71
CA GLN A 27 -5.94 -5.37 -21.38
C GLN A 27 -6.99 -6.03 -20.49
N VAL A 28 -6.61 -7.09 -19.75
CA VAL A 28 -7.49 -7.73 -18.77
C VAL A 28 -7.93 -6.75 -17.68
N CYS A 29 -7.04 -5.90 -17.20
CA CYS A 29 -7.38 -4.87 -16.22
C CYS A 29 -8.37 -3.85 -16.79
N TRP A 30 -8.17 -3.40 -18.03
CA TRP A 30 -9.10 -2.47 -18.69
C TRP A 30 -10.48 -3.09 -18.90
N LEU A 31 -10.56 -4.34 -19.36
CA LEU A 31 -11.83 -5.06 -19.50
C LEU A 31 -12.56 -5.19 -18.16
N ALA A 32 -11.82 -5.43 -17.09
CA ALA A 32 -12.42 -5.49 -15.76
C ALA A 32 -12.96 -4.13 -15.30
N LEU A 33 -12.24 -3.04 -15.58
CA LEU A 33 -12.68 -1.67 -15.30
C LEU A 33 -13.94 -1.31 -16.11
N GLU A 34 -14.05 -1.78 -17.35
CA GLU A 34 -15.25 -1.63 -18.17
C GLU A 34 -16.47 -2.33 -17.56
N ILE A 35 -16.30 -3.55 -17.05
CA ILE A 35 -17.34 -4.27 -16.31
C ILE A 35 -17.72 -3.53 -15.03
N CYS A 36 -16.76 -2.87 -14.36
CA CYS A 36 -17.01 -2.00 -13.21
C CYS A 36 -17.62 -0.62 -13.59
N GLY A 37 -17.96 -0.40 -14.86
CA GLY A 37 -18.71 0.79 -15.30
C GLY A 37 -17.88 1.89 -15.97
N TYR A 38 -16.57 1.69 -16.16
CA TYR A 38 -15.73 2.65 -16.87
C TYR A 38 -15.88 2.50 -18.40
N ARG A 39 -16.53 3.44 -19.08
CA ARG A 39 -16.66 3.44 -20.56
C ARG A 39 -15.88 4.56 -21.26
N GLY A 40 -14.89 5.14 -20.56
CA GLY A 40 -14.15 6.30 -21.05
C GLY A 40 -12.89 5.91 -21.85
N PRO A 41 -12.31 6.86 -22.61
CA PRO A 41 -10.99 6.67 -23.20
C PRO A 41 -9.92 6.65 -22.11
N ARG A 42 -8.96 5.70 -22.15
CA ARG A 42 -7.93 5.45 -21.11
C ARG A 42 -7.32 6.70 -20.49
N ARG A 43 -6.99 7.73 -21.30
CA ARG A 43 -6.46 9.03 -20.84
C ARG A 43 -7.33 9.78 -19.83
N LYS A 44 -8.64 9.52 -19.80
CA LYS A 44 -9.61 10.12 -18.87
C LYS A 44 -9.83 9.27 -17.62
N PHE A 45 -9.20 8.10 -17.52
CA PHE A 45 -9.40 7.16 -16.40
C PHE A 45 -9.06 7.80 -15.05
N ILE A 46 -7.91 8.47 -14.96
CA ILE A 46 -7.46 9.14 -13.73
C ILE A 46 -8.48 10.19 -13.26
N CYS A 47 -9.07 10.97 -14.17
CA CYS A 47 -10.11 11.94 -13.84
C CYS A 47 -11.43 11.26 -13.44
N TRP A 48 -11.75 10.14 -14.09
CA TRP A 48 -12.94 9.36 -13.79
C TRP A 48 -12.88 8.71 -12.40
N LEU A 49 -11.71 8.24 -11.96
CA LEU A 49 -11.48 7.72 -10.60
C LEU A 49 -11.82 8.71 -9.47
N THR A 50 -11.96 10.00 -9.79
CA THR A 50 -12.35 11.04 -8.84
C THR A 50 -13.71 11.66 -9.11
N SER A 51 -14.45 11.15 -10.11
CA SER A 51 -15.73 11.71 -10.49
C SER A 51 -16.82 11.40 -9.46
N ALA A 52 -17.74 12.34 -9.26
CA ALA A 52 -18.88 12.21 -8.35
C ALA A 52 -19.76 10.98 -8.64
N ARG A 53 -19.67 10.40 -9.85
CA ARG A 53 -20.32 9.14 -10.22
C ARG A 53 -19.96 7.97 -9.31
N LEU A 54 -18.80 8.00 -8.64
CA LEU A 54 -18.45 6.98 -7.64
C LEU A 54 -19.28 7.05 -6.36
N LYS A 55 -20.06 8.12 -6.14
CA LYS A 55 -20.93 8.28 -4.96
C LYS A 55 -22.20 7.42 -5.03
N GLU A 56 -22.61 7.00 -6.22
CA GLU A 56 -23.80 6.17 -6.45
C GLU A 56 -23.45 4.67 -6.59
N VAL A 57 -22.16 4.34 -6.60
CA VAL A 57 -21.64 2.98 -6.82
C VAL A 57 -21.63 2.20 -5.51
N THR A 58 -21.94 0.91 -5.56
CA THR A 58 -21.95 0.06 -4.37
C THR A 58 -20.55 -0.08 -3.75
N LEU A 59 -20.47 -0.27 -2.43
CA LEU A 59 -19.20 -0.48 -1.72
C LEU A 59 -18.37 -1.63 -2.32
N GLN A 60 -19.04 -2.67 -2.81
CA GLN A 60 -18.40 -3.81 -3.44
C GLN A 60 -17.76 -3.42 -4.78
N GLU A 61 -18.47 -2.69 -5.63
CA GLU A 61 -17.95 -2.20 -6.91
C GLU A 61 -16.77 -1.24 -6.73
N ILE A 62 -16.81 -0.36 -5.72
CA ILE A 62 -15.68 0.52 -5.39
C ILE A 62 -14.46 -0.32 -5.00
N ALA A 63 -14.63 -1.38 -4.20
CA ALA A 63 -13.53 -2.27 -3.83
C ALA A 63 -12.95 -3.01 -5.04
N TRP A 64 -13.78 -3.48 -5.97
CA TRP A 64 -13.34 -4.11 -7.21
C TRP A 64 -12.57 -3.14 -8.10
N LEU A 65 -13.13 -1.95 -8.30
CA LEU A 65 -12.53 -0.88 -9.08
C LEU A 65 -11.18 -0.47 -8.51
N TRP A 66 -11.09 -0.30 -7.19
CA TRP A 66 -9.84 0.02 -6.50
C TRP A 66 -8.80 -1.08 -6.74
N LYS A 67 -9.19 -2.36 -6.64
CA LYS A 67 -8.28 -3.47 -6.88
C LYS A 67 -7.77 -3.52 -8.32
N TRP A 68 -8.65 -3.35 -9.31
CA TRP A 68 -8.26 -3.39 -10.72
C TRP A 68 -7.40 -2.19 -11.13
N ALA A 69 -7.73 -1.01 -10.62
CA ALA A 69 -6.93 0.19 -10.80
C ALA A 69 -5.53 0.04 -10.17
N TRP A 70 -5.42 -0.63 -9.02
CA TRP A 70 -4.13 -0.95 -8.44
C TRP A 70 -3.35 -1.94 -9.31
N LEU A 71 -3.95 -3.05 -9.72
CA LEU A 71 -3.26 -4.01 -10.61
C LEU A 71 -2.76 -3.35 -11.90
N LEU A 72 -3.52 -2.40 -12.43
CA LEU A 72 -3.10 -1.59 -13.57
C LEU A 72 -1.88 -0.69 -13.24
N ALA A 73 -1.91 0.01 -12.10
CA ALA A 73 -0.78 0.82 -11.65
C ALA A 73 0.47 -0.01 -11.39
N ASP A 74 0.31 -1.22 -10.86
CA ASP A 74 1.39 -2.18 -10.67
C ASP A 74 2.01 -2.61 -12.00
N ILE A 75 1.21 -2.90 -13.03
CA ILE A 75 1.75 -3.17 -14.37
C ILE A 75 2.60 -1.99 -14.88
N TYR A 76 2.10 -0.76 -14.76
CA TYR A 76 2.87 0.41 -15.19
C TYR A 76 4.15 0.59 -14.38
N TYR A 77 4.11 0.32 -13.07
CA TYR A 77 5.28 0.37 -12.21
C TYR A 77 6.34 -0.69 -12.62
N GLU A 78 5.93 -1.94 -12.85
CA GLU A 78 6.81 -3.03 -13.26
C GLU A 78 7.42 -2.81 -14.66
N LEU A 79 6.68 -2.14 -15.56
CA LEU A 79 7.19 -1.71 -16.86
C LEU A 79 8.15 -0.51 -16.79
N GLY A 80 8.32 0.11 -15.62
CA GLY A 80 9.13 1.32 -15.43
C GLY A 80 8.43 2.61 -15.89
N ASN A 81 7.15 2.56 -16.23
CA ASN A 81 6.34 3.71 -16.64
C ASN A 81 5.83 4.47 -15.40
N TYR A 82 6.76 5.00 -14.59
CA TYR A 82 6.42 5.67 -13.33
C TYR A 82 5.52 6.89 -13.52
N SER A 83 5.65 7.59 -14.65
CA SER A 83 4.80 8.73 -15.02
C SER A 83 3.32 8.38 -15.19
N GLU A 84 3.01 7.13 -15.58
CA GLU A 84 1.63 6.63 -15.67
C GLU A 84 1.18 5.98 -14.36
N ALA A 85 2.09 5.33 -13.63
CA ALA A 85 1.80 4.68 -12.35
C ALA A 85 1.50 5.68 -11.23
N GLU A 86 2.31 6.74 -11.08
CA GLU A 86 2.18 7.75 -10.01
C GLU A 86 0.79 8.37 -9.90
N PRO A 87 0.18 8.90 -10.97
CA PRO A 87 -1.13 9.52 -10.85
C PRO A 87 -2.21 8.50 -10.48
N VAL A 88 -2.10 7.24 -10.93
CA VAL A 88 -3.05 6.19 -10.55
C VAL A 88 -2.91 5.85 -9.06
N TYR A 89 -1.68 5.65 -8.56
CA TYR A 89 -1.44 5.41 -7.14
C TYR A 89 -1.90 6.57 -6.26
N ALA A 90 -1.64 7.82 -6.67
CA ALA A 90 -2.09 9.00 -5.94
C ALA A 90 -3.62 9.06 -5.84
N ARG A 91 -4.33 8.76 -6.94
CA ARG A 91 -5.80 8.70 -6.91
C ARG A 91 -6.32 7.53 -6.07
N LEU A 92 -5.66 6.38 -6.09
CA LEU A 92 -6.04 5.25 -5.25
C LEU A 92 -5.88 5.56 -3.76
N ALA A 93 -4.86 6.33 -3.39
CA ALA A 93 -4.66 6.76 -2.01
C ALA A 93 -5.77 7.73 -1.56
N VAL A 94 -6.17 8.67 -2.43
CA VAL A 94 -7.31 9.57 -2.15
C VAL A 94 -8.62 8.79 -2.05
N LEU A 95 -8.88 7.90 -3.01
CA LEU A 95 -10.08 7.05 -3.00
C LEU A 95 -10.14 6.25 -1.71
N TRP A 96 -9.01 5.68 -1.29
CA TRP A 96 -8.90 4.98 -0.01
C TRP A 96 -9.27 5.83 1.20
N MET A 97 -8.76 7.06 1.26
CA MET A 97 -9.06 7.99 2.35
C MET A 97 -10.55 8.35 2.40
N SER A 98 -11.24 8.34 1.25
CA SER A 98 -12.69 8.58 1.16
C SER A 98 -13.56 7.36 1.49
N LEU A 99 -13.00 6.14 1.56
CA LEU A 99 -13.77 4.94 1.88
C LEU A 99 -14.35 4.97 3.31
N PRO A 100 -15.53 4.37 3.54
CA PRO A 100 -16.07 4.18 4.88
C PRO A 100 -15.13 3.37 5.78
N SER A 101 -15.20 3.60 7.09
CA SER A 101 -14.41 2.89 8.10
C SER A 101 -14.62 1.37 8.06
N GLU A 102 -15.81 0.91 7.67
CA GLU A 102 -16.17 -0.52 7.50
C GLU A 102 -15.30 -1.22 6.47
N LEU A 103 -15.07 -0.58 5.31
CA LEU A 103 -14.18 -1.11 4.28
C LEU A 103 -12.71 -0.95 4.65
N LYS A 104 -12.34 0.15 5.31
CA LYS A 104 -10.98 0.34 5.86
C LYS A 104 -10.67 -0.68 6.96
N GLY A 105 -11.68 -1.18 7.66
CA GLY A 105 -11.55 -2.11 8.78
C GLY A 105 -11.16 -3.52 8.37
N ARG A 106 -11.50 -3.94 7.13
CA ARG A 106 -11.18 -5.28 6.64
C ARG A 106 -9.66 -5.48 6.59
N ALA A 107 -9.21 -6.63 7.05
CA ALA A 107 -7.78 -6.93 7.14
C ALA A 107 -7.10 -6.88 5.77
N GLU A 108 -7.80 -7.38 4.75
CA GLU A 108 -7.34 -7.33 3.36
C GLU A 108 -6.98 -5.92 2.95
N THR A 109 -7.88 -4.97 3.17
CA THR A 109 -7.73 -3.58 2.75
C THR A 109 -6.67 -2.85 3.59
N ARG A 110 -6.70 -3.00 4.92
CA ARG A 110 -5.75 -2.31 5.83
C ARG A 110 -4.29 -2.53 5.50
N ALA A 111 -3.93 -3.74 5.06
CA ALA A 111 -2.55 -4.07 4.69
C ALA A 111 -2.07 -3.37 3.41
N LEU A 112 -3.00 -2.95 2.55
CA LEU A 112 -2.69 -2.49 1.19
C LEU A 112 -2.33 -1.01 1.14
N LEU A 113 -2.85 -0.20 2.07
CA LEU A 113 -2.56 1.23 2.09
C LEU A 113 -1.06 1.54 2.34
N PRO A 114 -0.38 0.93 3.34
CA PRO A 114 1.06 1.11 3.50
C PRO A 114 1.84 0.72 2.25
N ASP A 115 1.47 -0.39 1.60
CA ASP A 115 2.14 -0.88 0.40
C ASP A 115 1.93 0.08 -0.78
N LEU A 116 0.70 0.53 -0.99
CA LEU A 116 0.34 1.56 -1.97
C LEU A 116 1.18 2.82 -1.79
N LEU A 117 1.31 3.31 -0.56
CA LEU A 117 2.07 4.53 -0.25
C LEU A 117 3.57 4.35 -0.47
N ARG A 118 4.12 3.15 -0.23
CA ARG A 118 5.52 2.85 -0.59
C ARG A 118 5.73 2.86 -2.09
N LYS A 119 4.82 2.26 -2.87
CA LYS A 119 4.89 2.26 -4.35
C LYS A 119 4.71 3.67 -4.92
N LEU A 120 3.79 4.46 -4.37
CA LEU A 120 3.62 5.87 -4.71
C LEU A 120 4.90 6.67 -4.42
N ALA A 121 5.47 6.52 -3.22
CA ALA A 121 6.71 7.20 -2.86
C ALA A 121 7.86 6.82 -3.79
N ALA A 122 7.99 5.54 -4.14
CA ALA A 122 8.99 5.07 -5.09
C ALA A 122 8.79 5.71 -6.47
N ALA A 123 7.57 5.66 -7.01
CA ALA A 123 7.25 6.26 -8.30
C ALA A 123 7.52 7.78 -8.32
N GLU A 124 7.14 8.49 -7.25
CA GLU A 124 7.43 9.91 -7.09
C GLU A 124 8.94 10.21 -7.04
N ALA A 125 9.72 9.38 -6.34
CA ALA A 125 11.17 9.52 -6.28
C ALA A 125 11.80 9.36 -7.68
N PHE A 126 11.35 8.39 -8.47
CA PHE A 126 11.81 8.20 -9.85
C PHE A 126 11.44 9.35 -10.79
N ILE A 127 10.34 10.05 -10.53
CA ILE A 127 9.93 11.24 -11.30
C ILE A 127 10.67 12.51 -10.83
N GLY A 128 11.43 12.46 -9.72
CA GLY A 128 12.12 13.60 -9.12
C GLY A 128 11.26 14.42 -8.13
N LYS A 129 10.13 13.87 -7.67
CA LYS A 129 9.26 14.47 -6.65
C LYS A 129 9.69 14.07 -5.23
N GLU A 130 10.98 14.17 -4.91
CA GLU A 130 11.59 13.62 -3.68
C GLU A 130 10.92 14.10 -2.38
N GLN A 131 10.52 15.38 -2.30
CA GLN A 131 9.85 15.90 -1.11
C GLN A 131 8.49 15.24 -0.85
N ARG A 132 7.73 14.91 -1.91
CA ARG A 132 6.44 14.22 -1.77
C ARG A 132 6.67 12.75 -1.44
N ALA A 133 7.65 12.14 -2.10
CA ALA A 133 8.05 10.76 -1.84
C ALA A 133 8.41 10.55 -0.37
N GLY A 134 9.20 11.45 0.22
CA GLY A 134 9.57 11.40 1.63
C GLY A 134 8.37 11.47 2.59
N LYS A 135 7.35 12.29 2.28
CA LYS A 135 6.11 12.38 3.06
C LYS A 135 5.32 11.08 2.98
N HIS A 136 5.09 10.54 1.77
CA HIS A 136 4.36 9.30 1.58
C HIS A 136 5.06 8.09 2.20
N TRP A 137 6.40 8.04 2.09
CA TRP A 137 7.20 7.00 2.74
C TRP A 137 7.09 7.04 4.26
N THR A 138 7.15 8.23 4.86
CA THR A 138 6.98 8.42 6.30
C THR A 138 5.59 7.99 6.74
N LEU A 139 4.55 8.37 6.00
CA LEU A 139 3.16 7.95 6.27
C LEU A 139 3.02 6.43 6.22
N ALA A 140 3.60 5.78 5.20
CA ALA A 140 3.58 4.33 5.05
C ALA A 140 4.25 3.63 6.25
N LYS A 141 5.38 4.18 6.72
CA LYS A 141 6.11 3.65 7.89
C LYS A 141 5.28 3.79 9.17
N VAL A 142 4.64 4.93 9.41
CA VAL A 142 3.77 5.15 10.57
C VAL A 142 2.60 4.18 10.57
N LEU A 143 1.94 3.99 9.42
CA LEU A 143 0.80 3.09 9.29
C LEU A 143 1.21 1.61 9.44
N SER A 144 2.40 1.24 8.97
CA SER A 144 2.96 -0.10 9.12
C SER A 144 3.43 -0.39 10.55
N GLY A 145 4.00 0.62 11.23
CA GLY A 145 4.53 0.53 12.59
C GLY A 145 3.47 0.66 13.68
N LYS A 146 2.23 1.07 13.35
CA LYS A 146 1.09 1.07 14.28
C LYS A 146 0.53 -0.33 14.57
N ARG A 147 1.21 -1.39 14.10
CA ARG A 147 1.12 -2.73 14.68
C ARG A 147 1.94 -2.74 15.98
N ILE A 148 1.29 -3.09 17.10
CA ILE A 148 1.76 -3.13 18.50
C ILE A 148 1.33 -1.89 19.33
N SER A 149 0.08 -1.87 19.77
CA SER A 149 -0.39 -1.36 21.08
C SER A 149 -1.91 -1.49 21.23
N ALA A 150 -2.49 -2.59 20.71
CA ALA A 150 -3.92 -2.87 20.88
C ALA A 150 -4.12 -4.40 20.99
N GLN A 151 -3.53 -4.97 22.03
CA GLN A 151 -3.63 -6.33 22.61
C GLN A 151 -2.41 -6.36 23.55
N THR A 152 -2.51 -6.07 24.85
CA THR A 152 -3.25 -6.80 25.87
C THR A 152 -3.69 -5.83 26.97
N VAL A 153 -4.99 -5.69 27.19
CA VAL A 153 -5.52 -5.35 28.50
C VAL A 153 -6.45 -6.50 28.83
N ASP A 154 -5.94 -7.46 29.60
CA ASP A 154 -6.79 -8.39 30.32
C ASP A 154 -7.44 -7.61 31.48
N PRO A 155 -8.77 -7.50 31.54
CA PRO A 155 -9.45 -6.90 32.67
C PRO A 155 -9.92 -8.02 33.61
N ALA A 156 -9.00 -8.74 34.26
CA ALA A 156 -9.38 -9.72 35.27
C ALA A 156 -8.22 -10.11 36.19
N THR A 157 -7.73 -9.20 37.03
CA THR A 157 -7.25 -9.60 38.37
C THR A 157 -7.31 -8.42 39.34
N PHE A 158 -8.48 -8.19 39.93
CA PHE A 158 -8.59 -7.58 41.25
C PHE A 158 -8.96 -8.68 42.24
N ALA A 159 -8.05 -9.00 43.16
CA ALA A 159 -8.28 -9.30 44.58
C ALA A 159 -7.01 -9.97 45.15
N THR A 160 -6.18 -9.30 45.95
CA THR A 160 -6.28 -9.00 47.40
C THR A 160 -5.25 -9.86 48.14
N GLY A 161 -4.26 -9.24 48.78
CA GLY A 161 -3.27 -9.93 49.60
C GLY A 161 -2.10 -9.06 50.01
N SER A 162 -2.25 -8.41 51.16
CA SER A 162 -1.38 -7.41 51.81
C SER A 162 0.03 -7.88 52.23
N PRO A 163 0.89 -6.95 52.72
CA PRO A 163 2.35 -7.06 52.70
C PRO A 163 3.00 -7.34 54.06
N ALA A 164 4.23 -7.85 54.02
CA ALA A 164 5.29 -7.77 55.04
C ALA A 164 6.54 -8.41 54.40
N SER A 165 7.80 -8.06 54.62
CA SER A 165 8.51 -7.01 55.34
C SER A 165 10.00 -7.32 55.16
N SER A 166 10.86 -6.30 55.19
CA SER A 166 12.33 -6.35 55.36
C SER A 166 13.17 -6.97 54.20
N GLY A 167 14.32 -6.45 53.81
CA GLY A 167 15.14 -5.34 54.28
C GLY A 167 16.44 -5.28 53.46
N THR A 168 17.26 -4.28 53.78
CA THR A 168 18.67 -4.06 53.38
C THR A 168 18.97 -3.63 51.94
N ASP A 169 19.00 -2.30 51.78
CA ASP A 169 20.17 -1.48 51.42
C ASP A 169 21.42 -2.11 50.78
N VAL A 170 22.00 -1.35 49.83
CA VAL A 170 23.43 -1.10 49.54
C VAL A 170 23.77 -1.06 48.04
N ARG A 171 24.44 0.04 47.66
CA ARG A 171 25.35 0.29 46.52
C ARG A 171 24.82 0.76 45.16
N ARG A 172 24.64 2.08 45.14
CA ARG A 172 25.24 3.03 44.19
C ARG A 172 26.56 2.54 43.56
N THR A 173 26.58 2.39 42.23
CA THR A 173 27.81 2.52 41.42
C THR A 173 27.46 3.21 40.12
N GLN A 174 27.99 4.44 39.95
CA GLN A 174 28.10 5.09 38.64
C GLN A 174 29.30 4.51 37.89
N LEU A 175 29.19 4.49 36.55
CA LEU A 175 30.20 4.42 35.48
C LEU A 175 29.44 3.75 34.30
N ARG A 176 29.46 4.19 33.04
CA ARG A 176 30.44 4.98 32.30
C ARG A 176 29.82 5.38 30.95
N GLN A 177 30.39 6.43 30.37
CA GLN A 177 30.17 6.96 29.03
C GLN A 177 30.22 5.92 27.89
N GLY A 178 29.50 6.21 26.81
CA GLY A 178 29.73 5.64 25.47
C GLY A 178 28.66 6.09 24.46
N HIS A 179 28.74 7.31 23.94
CA HIS A 179 28.98 7.55 22.50
C HIS A 179 28.45 6.46 21.55
N SER A 180 27.34 6.74 20.88
CA SER A 180 26.94 6.10 19.61
C SER A 180 26.35 7.18 18.71
N ARG A 181 27.19 7.84 17.91
CA ARG A 181 27.40 7.55 16.48
C ARG A 181 26.11 7.49 15.67
N SER A 182 25.79 8.62 15.04
CA SER A 182 25.63 8.76 13.58
C SER A 182 25.50 7.42 12.84
N SER A 183 24.27 7.03 12.49
CA SER A 183 24.04 5.99 11.49
C SER A 183 23.77 6.67 10.15
N SER A 184 24.85 6.82 9.38
CA SER A 184 24.84 7.13 7.97
C SER A 184 23.87 6.25 7.20
N PHE A 185 23.03 6.88 6.39
CA PHE A 185 22.33 6.28 5.25
C PHE A 185 23.35 5.53 4.37
N ARG A 186 23.33 4.20 4.41
CA ARG A 186 23.95 3.35 3.38
C ARG A 186 22.89 2.44 2.76
N ARG A 187 22.52 2.82 1.54
CA ARG A 187 22.55 1.98 0.33
C ARG A 187 21.93 0.58 0.46
N GLY A 188 20.64 0.49 0.14
CA GLY A 188 20.00 -0.72 -0.37
C GLY A 188 20.12 -0.79 -1.89
N GLU A 189 21.35 -0.95 -2.39
CA GLU A 189 21.60 -1.42 -3.76
C GLU A 189 21.48 -2.93 -3.76
N SER A 190 20.33 -3.47 -4.19
CA SER A 190 20.23 -4.79 -4.80
C SER A 190 18.76 -5.07 -5.11
N PHE A 191 18.32 -4.78 -6.33
CA PHE A 191 17.33 -5.53 -7.10
C PHE A 191 16.94 -4.64 -8.29
N LEU A 192 17.61 -4.87 -9.43
CA LEU A 192 17.19 -4.62 -10.83
C LEU A 192 18.44 -4.64 -11.72
N LYS A 193 19.08 -5.81 -11.80
CA LYS A 193 19.90 -6.18 -12.97
C LYS A 193 19.02 -7.06 -13.84
N ARG A 194 18.52 -6.50 -14.95
CA ARG A 194 18.28 -7.11 -16.28
C ARG A 194 17.09 -6.42 -16.95
N ASN A 195 17.39 -5.46 -17.81
CA ASN A 195 16.91 -5.43 -19.20
C ASN A 195 17.46 -4.18 -19.89
N ARG A 196 18.70 -4.30 -20.40
CA ARG A 196 19.16 -3.50 -21.54
C ARG A 196 18.91 -4.33 -22.79
N PHE A 197 17.88 -3.99 -23.55
CA PHE A 197 17.81 -4.23 -24.98
C PHE A 197 17.58 -2.86 -25.62
N ARG A 198 18.65 -2.19 -26.06
CA ARG A 198 19.07 -2.13 -27.48
C ARG A 198 17.88 -1.93 -28.41
N ARG A 199 17.56 -0.66 -28.66
CA ARG A 199 16.93 -0.22 -29.90
C ARG A 199 18.02 -0.12 -30.96
N SER A 200 17.82 -0.82 -32.05
CA SER A 200 18.40 -0.62 -33.38
C SER A 200 17.23 -0.65 -34.34
#